data_AF-A0A2R7KZ94-F1
#
_entry.id   AF-A0A2R7KZ94-F1
#
_cell.length_a   1.000
_cell.length_b   1.000
_cell.length_c   1.000
_cell.angle_alpha   90.00
_cell.angle_beta   90.00
_cell.angle_gamma   90.00
#
_symmetry.space_group_name_H-M   'P 1'
#
loop_
_entity.id
_entity.type
_entity.pdbx_description
1 polymer ?
#
loop_
_entity_poly.entity_id
_entity_poly.type
_entity_poly.pdbx_seq_one_letter_code
_entity_poly.pdbx_strand_id
1 'polypeptide(L)' 'MISERKYPYQDVNSPQLEGEIWRDIPDFAGCFQVSNLGRVKSLDRTVSHSRCGTQFVKGRILKQNLK' A
#
# COMPACT_ATOMS: atom_id res chain seq x y z
N MET A 1 5.68 6.43 -24.14
CA MET A 1 6.46 7.39 -23.31
C MET A 1 6.55 6.81 -21.91
N ILE A 2 7.64 6.09 -21.64
CA ILE A 2 7.90 5.49 -20.34
C ILE A 2 8.39 6.63 -19.46
N SER A 3 7.57 7.13 -18.53
CA SER A 3 8.13 7.99 -17.48
C SER A 3 9.08 7.12 -16.67
N GLU A 4 10.38 7.38 -16.76
CA GLU A 4 11.41 6.67 -16.01
C GLU A 4 11.18 6.87 -14.51
N ARG A 5 10.49 5.91 -13.88
CA ARG A 5 10.35 5.85 -12.43
C ARG A 5 11.72 5.46 -11.87
N LYS A 6 12.39 6.40 -11.20
CA LYS A 6 13.72 6.19 -10.60
C LYS A 6 13.68 5.21 -9.43
N TYR A 7 12.56 5.11 -8.72
CA TYR A 7 12.46 4.31 -7.49
C TYR A 7 11.20 3.43 -7.46
N PRO A 8 11.26 2.22 -6.86
CA PRO A 8 10.14 1.28 -6.80
C PRO A 8 8.85 1.85 -6.19
N TYR A 9 8.94 2.71 -5.17
CA TYR A 9 7.78 3.33 -4.53
C TYR A 9 6.93 4.22 -5.43
N GLN A 10 7.47 4.63 -6.59
CA GLN A 10 6.74 5.41 -7.59
C GLN A 10 5.80 4.53 -8.42
N ASP A 11 5.99 3.21 -8.42
CA ASP A 11 5.07 2.27 -9.05
C ASP A 11 3.96 1.86 -8.08
N VAL A 12 2.77 2.43 -8.31
CA VAL A 12 1.55 2.11 -7.54
C VAL A 12 0.61 1.14 -8.26
N ASN A 13 0.88 0.82 -9.53
CA ASN A 13 -0.03 0.05 -10.37
C ASN A 13 0.35 -1.43 -10.41
N SER A 14 1.65 -1.73 -10.43
CA SER A 14 2.13 -3.11 -10.47
C SER A 14 1.89 -3.79 -9.12
N PRO A 15 1.17 -4.92 -9.05
CA PRO A 15 0.84 -5.54 -7.76
C PRO A 15 2.08 -6.09 -7.04
N GLN A 16 3.11 -6.49 -7.80
CA GLN A 16 4.31 -7.16 -7.30
C GLN A 16 5.52 -6.80 -8.17
N LEU A 17 6.68 -6.61 -7.55
CA LEU A 17 7.98 -6.47 -8.23
C LEU A 17 8.85 -7.71 -8.00
N GLU A 18 9.85 -7.90 -8.87
CA GLU A 18 10.83 -8.96 -8.73
C GLU A 18 11.66 -8.77 -7.44
N GLY A 19 11.80 -9.84 -6.65
CA GLY A 19 12.53 -9.81 -5.37
C GLY A 19 11.84 -9.02 -4.25
N GLU A 20 10.59 -8.56 -4.45
CA GLU A 20 9.85 -7.79 -3.45
C GLU A 20 9.20 -8.70 -2.38
N ILE A 21 9.50 -8.41 -1.12
CA ILE A 21 8.99 -9.11 0.05
C ILE A 21 8.22 -8.10 0.91
N TRP A 22 6.98 -8.43 1.22
CA TRP A 22 6.09 -7.63 2.06
C TRP A 22 6.07 -8.16 3.50
N ARG A 23 6.10 -7.26 4.48
CA ARG A 23 5.91 -7.58 5.91
C ARG A 23 4.90 -6.64 6.53
N ASP A 24 4.17 -7.14 7.53
CA ASP A 24 3.28 -6.33 8.34
C ASP A 24 4.05 -5.27 9.12
N ILE A 25 3.47 -4.08 9.20
CA ILE A 25 4.00 -3.01 10.04
C ILE A 25 3.50 -3.28 11.48
N PRO A 26 4.39 -3.32 12.49
CA PRO A 26 3.97 -3.43 13.89
C PRO A 26 2.91 -2.38 14.25
N ASP A 27 1.98 -2.73 15.13
CA ASP A 27 0.79 -1.93 15.51
C ASP A 27 -0.25 -1.68 14.39
N PHE A 28 0.07 -2.08 13.14
CA PHE A 28 -0.79 -1.95 11.97
C PHE A 28 -1.00 -3.29 11.24
N ALA A 29 -0.68 -4.40 11.90
CA ALA A 29 -0.85 -5.74 11.35
C ALA A 29 -2.29 -5.98 10.88
N GLY A 30 -2.44 -6.64 9.73
CA GLY A 30 -3.74 -6.83 9.08
C GLY A 30 -4.31 -5.60 8.36
N CYS A 31 -3.71 -4.41 8.52
CA CYS A 31 -4.13 -3.20 7.83
C CYS A 31 -3.10 -2.71 6.80
N PHE A 32 -1.81 -2.77 7.12
CA PHE A 32 -0.74 -2.21 6.30
C PHE A 32 0.49 -3.10 6.25
N GLN A 33 1.15 -3.10 5.09
CA GLN A 33 2.41 -3.80 4.86
C GLN A 33 3.43 -2.87 4.21
N VAL A 34 4.70 -3.08 4.55
CA VAL A 34 5.85 -2.42 3.93
C VAL A 34 6.70 -3.45 3.20
N SER A 35 7.21 -3.07 2.05
CA SER A 35 8.09 -3.91 1.23
C SER A 35 9.56 -3.57 1.46
N ASN A 36 10.44 -4.56 1.28
CA ASN A 36 11.89 -4.35 1.29
C ASN A 36 12.38 -3.35 0.23
N LEU A 37 11.54 -3.00 -0.76
CA LEU A 37 11.82 -1.98 -1.77
C LEU A 37 11.25 -0.59 -1.41
N GLY A 38 10.78 -0.41 -0.17
CA GLY A 38 10.25 0.86 0.33
C GLY A 38 8.83 1.20 -0.15
N ARG A 39 8.12 0.24 -0.77
CA ARG A 39 6.70 0.38 -1.12
C ARG A 39 5.83 0.16 0.12
N VAL A 40 4.69 0.84 0.19
CA VAL A 40 3.69 0.65 1.26
C VAL A 40 2.36 0.31 0.62
N LYS A 41 1.68 -0.70 1.13
CA LYS A 41 0.33 -1.06 0.70
C LYS A 41 -0.61 -1.17 1.89
N SER A 42 -1.87 -0.84 1.66
CA SER A 42 -2.95 -1.19 2.56
C SER A 42 -3.56 -2.54 2.16
N LEU A 43 -4.04 -3.29 3.13
CA LEU A 43 -4.81 -4.51 2.95
C LEU A 43 -6.31 -4.19 2.89
N ASP A 44 -7.07 -5.15 2.38
CA ASP A 44 -8.54 -5.14 2.44
C ASP A 44 -8.97 -5.13 3.89
N ARG A 45 -9.81 -4.15 4.27
CA ARG A 45 -10.28 -4.01 5.65
C ARG A 45 -11.64 -3.34 5.71
N THR A 46 -12.36 -3.61 6.80
CA THR A 46 -13.60 -2.91 7.14
C THR A 46 -13.31 -1.86 8.19
N VAL A 47 -13.67 -0.60 7.91
CA VAL A 47 -13.46 0.53 8.82
C VAL A 47 -14.79 1.08 9.31
N SER A 48 -14.82 1.66 10.52
CA SER A 48 -15.99 2.39 11.00
C SER A 48 -16.27 3.60 10.11
N HIS A 49 -17.53 3.81 9.74
CA HIS A 49 -17.96 4.93 8.92
C HIS A 49 -19.18 5.61 9.57
N SER A 50 -19.11 6.93 9.72
CA SER A 50 -20.06 7.71 10.51
C SER A 50 -21.52 7.59 10.06
N ARG A 51 -21.77 7.33 8.77
CA ARG A 51 -23.13 7.29 8.21
C ARG A 51 -23.71 5.88 8.02
N CYS A 52 -22.87 4.88 7.82
CA CYS A 52 -23.30 3.52 7.46
C CYS A 52 -22.82 2.45 8.44
N GLY A 53 -22.30 2.88 9.59
CA GLY A 53 -21.69 2.01 10.61
C GLY A 53 -20.30 1.55 10.19
N THR A 54 -20.21 0.83 9.07
CA THR A 54 -18.96 0.28 8.54
C THR A 54 -18.84 0.43 7.04
N GLN A 55 -17.61 0.51 6.54
CA GLN A 55 -17.29 0.58 5.12
C GLN A 55 -16.16 -0.40 4.78
N PHE A 56 -16.33 -1.19 3.72
CA PHE A 56 -15.25 -1.97 3.14
C PHE A 56 -14.31 -1.07 2.33
N VAL A 57 -13.00 -1.20 2.58
CA VAL A 57 -11.94 -0.47 1.89
C VAL A 57 -11.03 -1.48 1.22
N LYS A 58 -11.00 -1.45 -0.11
CA LYS A 58 -10.09 -2.27 -0.91
C LYS A 58 -8.64 -1.80 -0.72
N GLY A 59 -7.76 -2.76 -0.48
CA GLY A 59 -6.33 -2.61 -0.38
C GLY A 59 -5.70 -2.15 -1.70
N ARG A 60 -4.61 -1.39 -1.59
CA ARG A 60 -3.84 -0.89 -2.73
C ARG A 60 -2.44 -0.47 -2.31
N ILE A 61 -1.52 -0.38 -3.26
CA ILE A 61 -0.25 0.30 -3.06
C ILE A 61 -0.50 1.80 -2.92
N LEU A 62 0.10 2.41 -1.90
CA LEU A 62 -0.09 3.80 -1.54
C LEU A 62 0.93 4.70 -2.24
N LYS A 63 0.45 5.82 -2.78
CA LYS A 63 1.32 6.88 -3.32
C LYS A 63 1.95 7.65 -2.17
N GLN A 64 3.28 7.70 -2.14
CA GLN A 64 4.03 8.47 -1.16
C GLN A 64 4.21 9.92 -1.63
N ASN A 65 3.94 10.89 -0.75
CA ASN A 65 4.26 12.29 -0.98
C ASN A 65 5.54 12.61 -0.21
N LEU A 66 6.63 12.83 -0.94
CA LEU A 66 7.87 13.33 -0.36
C LEU A 66 7.75 14.84 -0.13
N LYS A 67 8.22 15.32 1.02
CA LYS A 67 8.38 16.74 1.31
C LYS A 67 9.81 17.17 1.01
#